data_AF-A0A0F0GLE0-F1
#
_entry.id   AF-A0A0F0GLE0-F1
#
_cell.length_a   1.000
_cell.length_b   1.000
_cell.length_c   1.000
_cell.angle_alpha   90.00
_cell.angle_beta   90.00
_cell.angle_gamma   90.00
#
_symmetry.space_group_name_H-M   'P 1'
#
loop_
_entity.id
_entity.type
_entity.pdbx_description
1 polymer ?
#
loop_
_entity_poly.entity_id
_entity_poly.type
_entity_poly.pdbx_seq_one_letter_code
_entity_poly.pdbx_strand_id
1 'polypeptide(L)'
;MTATIALAGWVLNIMVGLVILTGVLRARRHVPPLAYYHLTTAFVGLGFWIAFMAAGSALLAWIGFGILTLHNAFGDTMMVKGWRRRNPDAPGNAYFQAAKAAARKPLLLAHGFLAPVAWFPALAAAIISS
;
A
#
# COMPACT_ATOMS: atom_id res chain seq x y z
N MET A 1 -3.02 -4.55 20.73
CA MET A 1 -3.21 -3.17 20.19
C MET A 1 -2.54 -2.97 18.84
N THR A 2 -1.25 -3.29 18.66
CA THR A 2 -0.52 -3.15 17.39
C THR A 2 -1.21 -3.81 16.19
N ALA A 3 -1.68 -5.05 16.35
CA ALA A 3 -2.39 -5.77 15.29
C ALA A 3 -3.69 -5.08 14.84
N THR A 4 -4.45 -4.51 15.79
CA THR A 4 -5.68 -3.76 15.52
C THR A 4 -5.40 -2.45 14.80
N ILE A 5 -4.33 -1.73 15.19
CA ILE A 5 -3.90 -0.51 14.50
C ILE A 5 -3.51 -0.82 13.06
N ALA A 6 -2.72 -1.89 12.84
CA ALA A 6 -2.37 -2.35 11.51
C ALA A 6 -3.62 -2.66 10.67
N LEU A 7 -4.58 -3.40 11.23
CA LEU A 7 -5.84 -3.74 10.57
C LEU A 7 -6.62 -2.47 10.17
N ALA A 8 -6.82 -1.54 11.11
CA ALA A 8 -7.54 -0.30 10.86
C ALA A 8 -6.84 0.56 9.80
N GLY A 9 -5.52 0.74 9.91
CA GLY A 9 -4.71 1.46 8.94
C GLY A 9 -4.81 0.84 7.54
N TRP A 10 -4.74 -0.49 7.45
CA TRP A 10 -4.83 -1.21 6.19
C TRP A 10 -6.22 -1.09 5.55
N VAL A 11 -7.29 -1.27 6.32
CA VAL A 11 -8.67 -1.11 5.83
C VAL A 11 -8.90 0.31 5.30
N LEU A 12 -8.50 1.34 6.07
CA LEU A 12 -8.58 2.73 5.63
C LEU A 12 -7.78 2.95 4.35
N ASN A 13 -6.59 2.35 4.25
CA ASN A 13 -5.72 2.49 3.08
C ASN A 13 -6.37 1.89 1.82
N ILE A 14 -7.00 0.72 1.93
CA ILE A 14 -7.78 0.09 0.86
C ILE A 14 -8.94 0.99 0.44
N MET A 15 -9.69 1.55 1.39
CA MET A 15 -10.82 2.44 1.08
C MET A 15 -10.37 3.67 0.27
N VAL A 16 -9.29 4.33 0.69
CA VAL A 16 -8.72 5.48 -0.06
C VAL A 16 -8.24 5.03 -1.45
N GLY A 17 -7.56 3.87 -1.53
CA GLY A 17 -7.12 3.27 -2.80
C GLY A 17 -8.27 3.00 -3.77
N LEU A 18 -9.40 2.50 -3.29
CA LEU A 18 -10.61 2.26 -4.08
C LEU A 18 -11.23 3.57 -4.58
N VAL A 19 -11.23 4.63 -3.76
CA VAL A 19 -11.68 5.96 -4.19
C VAL A 19 -10.79 6.49 -5.33
N ILE A 20 -9.47 6.37 -5.20
CA ILE A 20 -8.51 6.76 -6.26
C ILE A 20 -8.78 5.96 -7.54
N LEU A 21 -8.87 4.63 -7.44
CA LEU A 21 -9.11 3.74 -8.58
C LEU A 21 -10.43 4.07 -9.27
N THR A 22 -11.50 4.25 -8.50
CA THR A 22 -12.82 4.64 -9.01
C THR A 22 -12.75 5.98 -9.75
N GLY A 23 -12.00 6.96 -9.24
CA GLY A 23 -11.77 8.23 -9.92
C GLY A 23 -11.05 8.07 -11.26
N VAL A 24 -10.03 7.22 -11.33
CA VAL A 24 -9.30 6.89 -12.57
C VAL A 24 -10.22 6.23 -13.60
N LEU A 25 -11.01 5.25 -13.17
CA LEU A 25 -11.98 4.54 -14.02
C LEU A 25 -13.09 5.45 -14.52
N ARG A 26 -13.67 6.29 -13.65
CA ARG A 26 -14.69 7.30 -14.04
C ARG A 26 -14.14 8.29 -15.06
N ALA A 27 -12.87 8.67 -14.93
CA ALA A 27 -12.17 9.51 -15.90
C ALA A 27 -11.76 8.77 -17.18
N ARG A 28 -12.12 7.48 -17.34
CA ARG A 28 -11.76 6.59 -18.46
C ARG A 28 -10.26 6.57 -18.76
N ARG A 29 -9.44 6.73 -17.72
CA ARG A 29 -7.98 6.70 -17.85
C ARG A 29 -7.47 5.27 -17.81
N HIS A 30 -6.38 5.01 -18.53
CA HIS A 30 -5.72 3.71 -18.54
C HIS A 30 -5.22 3.33 -17.14
N VAL A 31 -5.59 2.13 -16.68
CA VAL A 31 -5.12 1.53 -15.43
C VAL A 31 -4.00 0.53 -15.76
N PRO A 32 -2.77 0.71 -15.24
CA PRO A 32 -1.69 -0.21 -15.54
C PRO A 32 -1.93 -1.58 -14.89
N PRO A 33 -1.46 -2.70 -15.50
CA PRO A 33 -1.61 -4.04 -14.94
C PRO A 33 -1.15 -4.16 -13.47
N LEU A 34 -0.09 -3.44 -13.10
CA LEU A 34 0.45 -3.43 -11.73
C LEU A 34 -0.56 -2.94 -10.67
N ALA A 35 -1.55 -2.13 -11.05
CA ALA A 35 -2.60 -1.68 -10.14
C ALA A 35 -3.52 -2.83 -9.71
N TYR A 36 -3.75 -3.82 -10.58
CA TYR A 36 -4.53 -5.00 -10.24
C TYR A 36 -3.75 -5.90 -9.28
N TYR A 37 -2.46 -6.14 -9.53
CA TYR A 37 -1.61 -6.88 -8.59
C TYR A 37 -1.55 -6.19 -7.23
N HIS A 38 -1.40 -4.86 -7.21
CA HIS A 38 -1.43 -4.07 -5.98
C HIS A 38 -2.76 -4.19 -5.23
N LEU A 39 -3.90 -4.13 -5.95
CA LEU A 39 -5.22 -4.32 -5.34
C LEU A 39 -5.40 -5.74 -4.79
N THR A 40 -5.03 -6.76 -5.57
CA THR A 40 -5.12 -8.16 -5.16
C THR A 40 -4.27 -8.43 -3.92
N THR A 41 -3.02 -7.98 -3.88
CA THR A 41 -2.16 -8.17 -2.70
C THR A 41 -2.69 -7.44 -1.47
N ALA A 42 -3.42 -6.33 -1.63
CA ALA A 42 -4.06 -5.64 -0.51
C ALA A 42 -5.11 -6.55 0.17
N PHE A 43 -5.99 -7.17 -0.61
CA PHE A 43 -7.04 -8.05 -0.08
C PHE A 43 -6.49 -9.40 0.43
N VAL A 44 -5.55 -9.99 -0.30
CA VAL A 44 -4.92 -11.25 0.13
C VAL A 44 -4.17 -11.03 1.44
N GLY A 45 -3.36 -9.97 1.53
CA GLY A 45 -2.64 -9.62 2.76
C GLY A 45 -3.58 -9.34 3.93
N LEU A 46 -4.67 -8.60 3.68
CA LEU A 46 -5.71 -8.35 4.69
C LEU A 46 -6.35 -9.66 5.18
N GLY A 47 -6.62 -10.61 4.28
CA GLY A 47 -7.14 -11.93 4.63
C GLY A 47 -6.20 -12.69 5.57
N PHE A 48 -4.90 -12.74 5.24
CA PHE A 48 -3.89 -13.33 6.13
C PHE A 48 -3.81 -12.61 7.48
N TRP A 49 -3.93 -11.27 7.49
CA TRP A 49 -3.90 -10.50 8.73
C TRP A 49 -5.09 -10.79 9.65
N ILE A 50 -6.29 -10.89 9.08
CA ILE A 50 -7.51 -11.28 9.81
C ILE A 50 -7.37 -12.71 10.33
N ALA A 51 -6.87 -13.64 9.52
CA ALA A 51 -6.63 -15.01 9.93
C ALA A 51 -5.61 -15.11 11.07
N PHE A 52 -4.54 -14.31 11.01
CA PHE A 52 -3.60 -14.14 12.13
C PHE A 52 -4.32 -13.70 13.40
N MET A 53 -5.12 -12.63 13.33
CA MET A 53 -5.83 -12.11 14.51
C MET A 53 -6.83 -13.12 15.09
N ALA A 54 -7.42 -13.97 14.26
CA ALA A 54 -8.34 -15.02 14.69
C ALA A 54 -7.62 -16.24 15.30
N ALA A 55 -6.49 -16.66 14.72
CA ALA A 55 -5.79 -17.89 15.11
C ALA A 55 -4.61 -17.68 16.08
N GLY A 56 -4.14 -16.45 16.27
CA GLY A 56 -2.95 -16.13 17.06
C GLY A 56 -1.63 -16.67 16.48
N SER A 57 -1.60 -17.07 15.20
CA SER A 57 -0.44 -17.73 14.59
C SER A 57 0.63 -16.74 14.11
N ALA A 58 1.83 -16.84 14.68
CA ALA A 58 3.00 -16.05 14.27
C ALA A 58 3.32 -16.18 12.77
N LEU A 59 3.18 -17.38 12.20
CA LEU A 59 3.42 -17.63 10.79
C LEU A 59 2.46 -16.80 9.91
N LEU A 60 1.18 -16.73 10.27
CA LEU A 60 0.20 -15.92 9.55
C LEU A 60 0.52 -14.42 9.65
N ALA A 61 1.03 -13.96 10.80
CA ALA A 61 1.47 -12.57 10.96
C ALA A 61 2.62 -12.23 10.00
N TRP A 62 3.65 -13.10 9.93
CA TRP A 62 4.78 -12.91 9.01
C TRP A 62 4.37 -12.98 7.54
N ILE A 63 3.47 -13.90 7.16
CA ILE A 63 2.94 -13.98 5.79
C ILE A 63 2.18 -12.70 5.44
N GLY A 64 1.26 -12.26 6.31
CA GLY A 64 0.50 -11.03 6.10
C GLY A 64 1.40 -9.81 5.98
N PHE A 65 2.41 -9.69 6.84
CA PHE A 65 3.42 -8.63 6.79
C PHE A 65 4.28 -8.68 5.51
N GLY A 66 4.71 -9.86 5.09
CA GLY A 66 5.46 -10.05 3.84
C GLY A 66 4.65 -9.59 2.63
N ILE A 67 3.37 -9.95 2.57
CA ILE A 67 2.44 -9.52 1.52
C ILE A 67 2.20 -8.00 1.57
N LEU A 68 2.05 -7.41 2.76
CA LEU A 68 1.94 -5.96 2.93
C LEU A 68 3.19 -5.22 2.41
N THR A 69 4.37 -5.76 2.66
CA THR A 69 5.63 -5.19 2.17
C THR A 69 5.70 -5.24 0.64
N LEU A 70 5.33 -6.38 0.04
CA LEU A 70 5.24 -6.52 -1.41
C LEU A 70 4.19 -5.57 -2.02
N HIS A 71 3.04 -5.43 -1.36
CA HIS A 71 1.98 -4.49 -1.73
C HIS A 71 2.49 -3.04 -1.79
N ASN A 72 3.23 -2.60 -0.76
CA ASN A 72 3.84 -1.26 -0.74
C ASN A 72 4.84 -1.09 -1.89
N ALA A 73 5.69 -2.09 -2.15
CA ALA A 73 6.65 -2.06 -3.25
C ALA A 73 5.97 -1.90 -4.63
N PHE A 74 4.79 -2.51 -4.83
CA PHE A 74 4.00 -2.29 -6.04
C PHE A 74 3.47 -0.85 -6.13
N GLY A 75 3.00 -0.28 -5.02
CA GLY A 75 2.56 1.12 -4.94
C GLY A 75 3.67 2.09 -5.34
N ASP A 76 4.85 1.92 -4.75
CA ASP A 76 6.05 2.72 -5.05
C ASP A 76 6.48 2.57 -6.51
N THR A 77 6.48 1.35 -7.02
CA THR A 77 6.82 1.07 -8.41
C THR A 77 5.86 1.78 -9.38
N MET A 78 4.55 1.77 -9.10
CA MET A 78 3.56 2.50 -9.91
C MET A 78 3.79 4.01 -9.86
N MET A 79 4.04 4.54 -8.66
CA MET A 79 4.32 5.97 -8.46
C MET A 79 5.56 6.41 -9.27
N VAL A 80 6.67 5.68 -9.13
CA VAL A 80 7.93 5.99 -9.82
C VAL A 80 7.81 5.80 -11.33
N LYS A 81 7.26 4.68 -11.81
CA LYS A 81 7.07 4.45 -13.25
C LYS A 81 6.15 5.51 -13.86
N GLY A 82 5.07 5.86 -13.18
CA GLY A 82 4.14 6.91 -13.63
C GLY A 82 4.78 8.29 -13.66
N TRP A 83 5.67 8.61 -12.73
CA TRP A 83 6.43 9.86 -12.74
C TRP A 83 7.47 9.89 -13.87
N ARG A 84 8.28 8.83 -14.03
CA ARG A 84 9.31 8.72 -15.08
C ARG A 84 8.71 8.82 -16.48
N ARG A 85 7.56 8.19 -16.73
CA ARG A 85 6.85 8.31 -18.02
C ARG A 85 6.48 9.74 -18.40
N ARG A 86 6.26 10.62 -17.42
CA ARG A 86 5.92 12.04 -17.64
C ARG A 86 7.15 12.95 -17.62
N ASN A 87 8.28 12.45 -17.15
CA ASN A 87 9.51 13.21 -16.93
C ASN A 87 10.73 12.33 -17.30
N PRO A 88 10.87 11.93 -18.59
CA PRO A 88 11.88 10.95 -19.00
C PRO A 88 13.32 11.41 -18.74
N ASP A 89 13.58 12.71 -18.92
CA ASP A 89 14.92 13.29 -18.84
C ASP A 89 15.19 14.01 -17.50
N ALA A 90 14.28 13.90 -16.53
CA ALA A 90 14.41 14.62 -15.28
C ALA A 90 15.55 14.05 -14.42
N PRO A 91 16.54 14.88 -14.02
CA PRO A 91 17.69 14.43 -13.24
C PRO A 91 17.33 14.16 -11.77
N GLY A 92 18.16 13.34 -11.11
CA GLY A 92 18.10 13.08 -9.67
C GLY A 92 17.31 11.83 -9.25
N ASN A 93 16.98 11.75 -7.95
CA ASN A 93 16.30 10.57 -7.39
C ASN A 93 14.81 10.55 -7.78
N ALA A 94 14.47 9.67 -8.73
CA ALA A 94 13.11 9.50 -9.23
C ALA A 94 12.08 9.16 -8.15
N TYR A 95 12.47 8.42 -7.09
CA TYR A 95 11.55 8.09 -5.99
C TYR A 95 11.17 9.34 -5.21
N PHE A 96 12.15 10.13 -4.79
CA PHE A 96 11.92 11.37 -4.04
C PHE A 96 11.07 12.36 -4.84
N GLN A 97 11.35 12.53 -6.14
CA GLN A 97 10.59 13.43 -7.00
C GLN A 97 9.15 12.93 -7.22
N ALA A 98 8.97 11.62 -7.41
CA ALA A 98 7.65 11.02 -7.57
C ALA A 98 6.82 11.16 -6.28
N ALA A 99 7.43 10.93 -5.11
CA ALA A 99 6.79 11.13 -3.81
C ALA A 99 6.40 12.59 -3.59
N LYS A 100 7.29 13.55 -3.87
CA LYS A 100 7.01 14.98 -3.81
C LYS A 100 5.86 15.39 -4.74
N ALA A 101 5.80 14.83 -5.94
CA ALA A 101 4.71 15.09 -6.88
C ALA A 101 3.37 14.46 -6.42
N ALA A 102 3.41 13.26 -5.84
CA ALA A 102 2.24 12.60 -5.27
C ALA A 102 1.70 13.36 -4.06
N ALA A 103 2.57 13.90 -3.22
CA ALA A 103 2.22 14.64 -2.02
C ALA A 103 1.39 15.92 -2.28
N ARG A 104 1.46 16.47 -3.50
CA ARG A 104 0.63 17.60 -3.93
C ARG A 104 -0.83 17.23 -4.23
N LYS A 105 -1.17 15.94 -4.20
CA LYS A 105 -2.52 15.43 -4.46
C LYS A 105 -3.09 14.87 -3.16
N PRO A 106 -4.12 15.50 -2.55
CA PRO A 106 -4.58 15.16 -1.21
C PRO A 106 -4.88 13.67 -1.00
N LEU A 107 -5.55 13.03 -1.96
CA LEU A 107 -5.86 11.59 -1.86
C LEU A 107 -4.63 10.69 -1.95
N LEU A 108 -3.66 11.02 -2.81
CA LEU A 108 -2.42 10.25 -2.90
C LEU A 108 -1.54 10.46 -1.67
N LEU A 109 -1.55 11.67 -1.11
CA LEU A 109 -0.88 11.99 0.15
C LEU A 109 -1.47 11.15 1.30
N ALA A 110 -2.81 11.15 1.44
CA ALA A 110 -3.49 10.35 2.45
C ALA A 110 -3.20 8.86 2.30
N HIS A 111 -3.32 8.32 1.09
CA HIS A 111 -3.00 6.92 0.78
C HIS A 111 -1.55 6.57 1.12
N GLY A 112 -0.60 7.43 0.74
CA GLY A 112 0.82 7.25 1.04
C GLY A 112 1.13 7.31 2.54
N PHE A 113 0.48 8.18 3.31
CA PHE A 113 0.65 8.26 4.76
C PHE A 113 0.03 7.09 5.53
N LEU A 114 -1.03 6.47 5.01
CA LEU A 114 -1.62 5.29 5.63
C LEU A 114 -0.74 4.04 5.49
N ALA A 115 0.16 4.00 4.51
CA ALA A 115 1.09 2.89 4.32
C ALA A 115 2.01 2.65 5.54
N PRO A 116 2.76 3.63 6.08
CA PRO A 116 3.55 3.43 7.30
C PRO A 116 2.68 3.16 8.54
N VAL A 117 1.46 3.72 8.61
CA VAL A 117 0.51 3.48 9.71
C VAL A 117 0.07 2.01 9.76
N ALA A 118 -0.06 1.35 8.61
CA ALA A 118 -0.32 -0.09 8.57
C ALA A 118 0.96 -0.91 8.77
N TRP A 119 2.06 -0.50 8.14
CA TRP A 119 3.29 -1.30 8.05
C TRP A 119 4.03 -1.43 9.37
N PHE A 120 4.26 -0.34 10.11
CA PHE A 120 5.03 -0.40 11.37
C PHE A 120 4.31 -1.20 12.46
N PRO A 121 3.00 -1.02 12.70
CA PRO A 121 2.28 -1.84 13.67
C PRO A 121 2.15 -3.30 13.22
N ALA A 122 2.11 -3.58 11.91
CA ALA A 122 2.12 -4.94 11.40
C ALA A 122 3.46 -5.63 11.68
N LEU A 123 4.59 -4.96 11.40
CA LEU A 123 5.91 -5.47 11.76
C LEU A 123 6.02 -5.71 13.26
N ALA A 124 5.62 -4.73 14.07
CA ALA A 124 5.67 -4.85 15.53
C ALA A 124 4.82 -6.03 16.03
N ALA A 125 3.61 -6.23 15.48
CA ALA A 125 2.77 -7.36 15.83
C ALA A 125 3.39 -8.70 15.43
N ALA A 126 4.00 -8.81 14.24
CA ALA A 126 4.69 -10.02 13.81
C ALA A 126 5.86 -10.37 14.73
N ILE A 127 6.70 -9.38 15.08
CA ILE A 127 7.81 -9.56 16.02
C ILE A 127 7.32 -9.98 17.41
N ILE A 128 6.30 -9.29 17.96
CA ILE A 128 5.75 -9.60 19.30
C ILE A 128 5.11 -10.99 19.35
N SER A 129 4.55 -11.46 18.24
CA SER A 129 3.93 -12.79 18.16
C SER A 129 4.92 -13.94 17.95
N SER A 130 6.20 -13.64 17.74
CA SER A 130 7.26 -14.62 17.45
C SER A 130 7.91 -15.20 18.71
#